data_AF-A0A2W7AZF5-F1
#
_entry.id   AF-A0A2W7AZF5-F1
#
_cell.length_a   1.000
_cell.length_b   1.000
_cell.length_c   1.000
_cell.angle_alpha   90.00
_cell.angle_beta   90.00
_cell.angle_gamma   90.00
#
_symmetry.space_group_name_H-M   'P 1'
#
loop_
_entity.id
_entity.type
_entity.pdbx_description
1 polymer ?
#
loop_
_entity_poly.entity_id
_entity_poly.type
_entity_poly.pdbx_seq_one_letter_code
_entity_poly.pdbx_strand_id
1 'polypeptide(L)' 'MSRTSVTIPESLLEWFQKYSRKQKRSVSAQLSLMIEQLKEAETLESKKDSS' A
#
# COMPACT_ATOMS: atom_id res chain seq x y z
N MET A 1 -2.38 10.58 -13.78
CA MET A 1 -2.31 9.30 -13.05
C MET A 1 -2.02 8.20 -14.05
N SER A 2 -1.04 7.33 -13.79
CA SER A 2 -0.89 6.08 -14.56
C SER A 2 -1.83 5.02 -14.00
N ARG A 3 -2.32 4.12 -14.85
CA ARG A 3 -3.12 2.97 -14.46
C ARG A 3 -2.24 1.73 -14.45
N THR A 4 -2.17 1.05 -13.32
CA THR A 4 -1.41 -0.19 -13.16
C THR A 4 -2.37 -1.32 -12.84
N SER A 5 -2.17 -2.47 -13.49
CA SER A 5 -2.90 -3.70 -13.18
C SER A 5 -2.00 -4.65 -12.41
N VAL A 6 -2.51 -5.22 -11.32
CA VAL A 6 -1.80 -6.19 -10.49
C VAL A 6 -2.66 -7.45 -10.33
N THR A 7 -2.00 -8.60 -10.26
CA THR A 7 -2.67 -9.88 -9.98
C THR A 7 -2.54 -10.18 -8.50
N ILE A 8 -3.66 -10.49 -7.85
CA ILE A 8 -3.72 -10.76 -6.41
C ILE A 8 -4.60 -12.01 -6.21
N PRO A 9 -4.22 -12.95 -5.33
CA PRO A 9 -5.11 -14.03 -4.92
C PRO A 9 -6.46 -13.48 -4.41
N GLU A 10 -7.55 -14.12 -4.82
CA GLU A 10 -8.91 -13.68 -4.50
C GLU A 10 -9.15 -13.59 -2.98
N SER A 11 -8.67 -14.57 -2.22
CA SER A 11 -8.78 -14.59 -0.76
C SER A 11 -8.13 -13.37 -0.09
N LEU A 12 -7.00 -12.90 -0.62
CA LEU A 12 -6.33 -11.69 -0.13
C LEU A 12 -7.08 -10.43 -0.56
N LEU A 13 -7.61 -10.40 -1.78
CA LEU A 13 -8.41 -9.27 -2.26
C LEU A 13 -9.67 -9.07 -1.41
N GLU A 14 -10.41 -10.13 -1.09
CA GLU A 14 -11.60 -10.05 -0.25
C GLU A 14 -11.30 -9.51 1.14
N TRP A 15 -10.24 -10.02 1.77
CA TRP A 15 -9.79 -9.53 3.05
C TRP A 15 -9.39 -8.05 2.97
N PHE A 16 -8.62 -7.68 1.94
CA PHE A 16 -8.16 -6.31 1.76
C PHE A 16 -9.31 -5.33 1.51
N GLN A 17 -10.33 -5.72 0.75
CA GLN A 17 -11.55 -4.92 0.58
C GLN A 17 -12.25 -4.64 1.92
N LYS A 18 -12.38 -5.66 2.78
CA LYS A 18 -12.96 -5.49 4.12
C LYS A 18 -12.09 -4.55 4.97
N TYR A 19 -10.77 -4.68 4.89
CA TYR A 19 -9.83 -3.79 5.55
C TYR A 19 -9.99 -2.33 5.07
N SER A 20 -9.99 -2.07 3.76
CA SER A 20 -10.15 -0.71 3.21
C SER A 20 -11.46 -0.05 3.63
N ARG A 21 -12.57 -0.81 3.67
CA ARG A 21 -13.87 -0.32 4.16
C ARG A 21 -13.80 0.15 5.62
N LYS A 22 -13.11 -0.59 6.50
CA LYS A 22 -12.90 -0.16 7.90
C LYS A 22 -12.11 1.14 7.98
N GLN A 23 -11.18 1.36 7.05
CA GLN A 23 -10.40 2.60 6.93
C GLN A 23 -11.16 3.73 6.23
N LYS A 24 -12.43 3.52 5.81
CA LYS A 24 -13.23 4.47 5.03
C LYS A 24 -12.53 4.94 3.74
N ARG A 25 -11.77 4.05 3.09
CA ARG A 25 -11.06 4.32 1.83
C ARG A 25 -11.43 3.31 0.75
N SER A 26 -11.27 3.71 -0.52
CA SER A 26 -11.30 2.75 -1.62
C SER A 26 -10.07 1.84 -1.57
N VAL A 27 -10.15 0.69 -2.23
CA VAL A 27 -9.03 -0.26 -2.36
C VAL A 27 -7.81 0.43 -2.97
N SER A 28 -8.00 1.19 -4.05
CA SER A 28 -6.91 1.92 -4.71
C SER A 28 -6.29 2.97 -3.80
N ALA A 29 -7.10 3.77 -3.09
CA ALA A 29 -6.59 4.79 -2.19
C ALA A 29 -5.81 4.20 -1.01
N GLN A 30 -6.30 3.09 -0.44
CA GLN A 30 -5.60 2.39 0.64
C GLN A 30 -4.30 1.77 0.15
N LEU A 31 -4.29 1.17 -1.05
CA LEU A 31 -3.09 0.60 -1.65
C LEU A 31 -2.03 1.67 -1.94
N SER A 32 -2.43 2.80 -2.51
CA SER A 32 -1.54 3.95 -2.75
C SER A 32 -0.91 4.47 -1.47
N LEU A 33 -1.72 4.66 -0.41
CA LEU A 33 -1.21 5.09 0.90
C LEU A 33 -0.17 4.12 1.46
N MET A 34 -0.44 2.81 1.38
CA MET A 34 0.49 1.80 1.90
C MET A 34 1.80 1.77 1.11
N ILE A 35 1.75 1.95 -0.21
CA ILE A 35 2.96 2.05 -1.05
C ILE A 35 3.79 3.29 -0.68
N GLU A 36 3.15 4.44 -0.43
CA GLU A 36 3.83 5.65 0.02
C GLU A 36 4.52 5.46 1.38
N GLN A 37 3.82 4.86 2.34
CA GLN A 37 4.37 4.56 3.66
C GLN A 37 5.58 3.61 3.61
N LEU A 38 5.53 2.60 2.73
CA LEU A 38 6.67 1.70 2.51
C LEU A 38 7.87 2.44 1.92
N LYS A 39 7.64 3.29 0.91
CA LYS A 39 8.68 4.12 0.31
C LYS A 39 9.34 5.06 1.32
N GLU A 40 8.54 5.68 2.19
CA GLU A 40 9.04 6.57 3.24
C GLU A 40 9.91 5.81 4.26
N ALA A 41 9.48 4.61 4.68
CA ALA A 41 10.24 3.76 5.59
C ALA A 41 11.61 3.35 5.01
N GLU A 42 11.64 2.90 3.75
CA GLU A 42 12.88 2.53 3.05
C GLU A 42 13.87 3.71 2.95
N THR A 43 13.35 4.91 2.69
CA THR A 43 14.16 6.14 2.62
C THR A 43 14.76 6.52 3.98
N LEU A 44 14.03 6.26 5.06
CA LEU A 44 14.48 6.53 6.43
C LEU A 44 15.55 5.55 6.90
N GLU A 45 15.42 4.26 6.58
CA GLU A 45 16.45 3.25 6.88
C GLU A 45 17.76 3.56 6.17
N SER A 46 17.70 3.91 4.88
CA SER A 46 18.89 4.25 4.08
C SER A 46 19.71 5.43 4.63
N LYS A 47 19.06 6.38 5.32
CA LYS A 47 19.76 7.52 5.96
C LYS A 47 20.46 7.13 7.25
N LYS A 48 19.99 6.09 7.93
CA LYS A 48 20.50 5.67 9.24
C LYS A 48 21.79 4.85 9.11
N ASP A 49 21.96 4.13 8.00
CA ASP A 49 23.20 3.40 7.67
C ASP A 49 24.30 4.28 7.07
N SER A 50 23.98 5.54 6.73
CA SER A 50 24.92 6.50 6.13
C SER A 50 25.47 7.53 7.13
N SER A 51 25.19 7.38 8.43
CA SER A 51 25.61 8.31 9.50
C SER A 51 26.52 7.66 10.53
#